data_AF-A0A6D0IHJ6-F1
#
_entry.id   AF-A0A6D0IHJ6-F1
#
_cell.length_a   1.000
_cell.length_b   1.000
_cell.length_c   1.000
_cell.angle_alpha   90.00
_cell.angle_beta   90.00
_cell.angle_gamma   90.00
#
_symmetry.space_group_name_H-M   'P 1'
#
loop_
_entity.id
_entity.type
_entity.pdbx_description
1 polymer ?
#
loop_
_entity_poly.entity_id
_entity_poly.type
_entity_poly.pdbx_seq_one_letter_code
_entity_poly.pdbx_strand_id
1 'polypeptide(L)'
;MAILGLGTDIVEIARIEAVIARSGERLARRVLSDNEWAIWKTHHQPVRFLAKRFAVKEAAAKAFGTGIRNGLAFNQFEVFNDELGKPRLRLWGEALKLAEKLGVVNMHVTLAD
;
A
#
# COMPACT_ATOMS: atom_id res chain seq x y z
N MET A 1 1.25 9.80 23.70
CA MET A 1 0.58 8.92 22.71
C MET A 1 1.48 7.72 22.48
N ALA A 2 0.95 6.49 22.51
CA ALA A 2 1.76 5.28 22.34
C ALA A 2 1.82 4.86 20.87
N ILE A 3 2.95 4.29 20.44
CA ILE A 3 3.09 3.65 19.13
C ILE A 3 2.46 2.26 19.22
N LEU A 4 1.42 2.00 18.42
CA LEU A 4 0.70 0.72 18.42
C LEU A 4 1.41 -0.36 17.59
N GLY A 5 2.20 0.05 16.60
CA GLY A 5 2.96 -0.86 15.76
C GLY A 5 3.83 -0.13 14.76
N LEU A 6 4.79 -0.87 14.21
CA LEU A 6 5.76 -0.41 13.21
C LEU A 6 5.88 -1.47 12.13
N GLY A 7 6.04 -1.05 10.89
CA GLY A 7 6.36 -1.94 9.79
C GLY A 7 7.30 -1.26 8.80
N THR A 8 8.13 -2.08 8.17
CA THR A 8 9.05 -1.69 7.12
C THR A 8 9.04 -2.75 6.03
N ASP A 9 9.34 -2.34 4.82
CA ASP A 9 9.39 -3.23 3.67
C ASP A 9 10.35 -2.70 2.60
N ILE A 10 10.96 -3.62 1.85
CA ILE A 10 11.80 -3.31 0.69
C ILE A 10 11.38 -4.20 -0.47
N VAL A 11 11.25 -3.60 -1.64
CA VAL A 11 10.82 -4.29 -2.86
C VAL A 11 11.80 -4.02 -3.97
N GLU A 12 12.23 -5.09 -4.62
CA GLU A 12 13.02 -5.00 -5.85
C GLU A 12 12.11 -4.66 -7.05
N ILE A 13 12.36 -3.52 -7.69
CA ILE A 13 11.56 -3.05 -8.84
C ILE A 13 11.58 -4.08 -9.99
N ALA A 14 12.74 -4.68 -10.27
CA ALA A 14 12.89 -5.70 -11.31
C ALA A 14 11.99 -6.93 -11.08
N ARG A 15 11.72 -7.28 -9.81
CA ARG A 15 10.80 -8.37 -9.47
C ARG A 15 9.35 -8.01 -9.79
N ILE A 16 8.94 -6.76 -9.55
CA ILE A 16 7.60 -6.29 -9.93
C ILE A 16 7.46 -6.24 -11.44
N GLU A 17 8.49 -5.77 -12.15
CA GLU A 17 8.54 -5.75 -13.62
C GLU A 17 8.36 -7.14 -14.21
N ALA A 18 9.12 -8.12 -13.73
CA ALA A 18 9.03 -9.51 -14.19
C ALA A 18 7.63 -10.11 -13.98
N VAL A 19 6.96 -9.78 -12.86
CA VAL A 19 5.59 -10.24 -12.60
C VAL A 19 4.59 -9.59 -13.54
N ILE A 20 4.69 -8.28 -13.79
CA ILE A 20 3.84 -7.58 -14.76
C ILE A 20 4.05 -8.16 -16.16
N ALA A 21 5.29 -8.39 -16.57
CA ALA A 21 5.60 -8.96 -17.89
C ALA A 21 4.96 -10.34 -18.09
N ARG A 22 4.93 -11.18 -17.04
CA ARG A 22 4.34 -12.53 -17.10
C ARG A 22 2.82 -12.56 -16.94
N SER A 23 2.26 -11.68 -16.12
CA SER A 23 0.88 -11.80 -15.62
C SER A 23 0.03 -10.55 -15.86
N GLY A 24 0.54 -9.59 -16.63
CA GLY A 24 -0.11 -8.34 -16.98
C GLY A 24 -0.54 -7.54 -15.75
N GLU A 25 -1.76 -7.02 -15.83
CA GLU A 25 -2.34 -6.12 -14.83
C GLU A 25 -2.83 -6.80 -13.55
N ARG A 26 -2.78 -8.14 -13.47
CA ARG A 26 -3.39 -8.90 -12.37
C ARG A 26 -2.79 -8.54 -11.01
N LEU A 27 -1.48 -8.32 -10.94
CA LEU A 27 -0.83 -7.87 -9.70
C LEU A 27 -1.29 -6.47 -9.33
N ALA A 28 -1.31 -5.54 -10.30
CA ALA A 28 -1.72 -4.17 -10.08
C ALA A 28 -3.16 -4.07 -9.55
N ARG A 29 -4.12 -4.81 -10.14
CA ARG A 29 -5.51 -4.87 -9.64
C ARG A 29 -5.65 -5.45 -8.23
N ARG A 30 -4.76 -6.37 -7.83
CA ARG A 30 -4.75 -6.93 -6.48
C ARG A 30 -4.17 -5.95 -5.47
N VAL A 31 -3.19 -5.16 -5.88
CA VAL A 31 -2.42 -4.29 -4.99
C VAL A 31 -3.06 -2.94 -4.83
N LEU A 32 -3.52 -2.31 -5.91
CA LEU A 32 -3.97 -0.92 -5.95
C LEU A 32 -5.45 -0.78 -5.52
N SER A 33 -5.78 0.31 -4.84
CA SER A 33 -7.19 0.73 -4.69
C SER A 33 -7.74 1.21 -6.03
N ASP A 34 -9.06 1.42 -6.13
CA ASP A 34 -9.68 1.91 -7.37
C ASP A 34 -9.13 3.28 -7.80
N ASN A 35 -8.84 4.16 -6.84
CA ASN A 35 -8.23 5.47 -7.10
C ASN A 35 -6.79 5.34 -7.61
N GLU A 36 -5.98 4.50 -6.95
CA GLU A 36 -4.60 4.28 -7.37
C GLU A 36 -4.51 3.54 -8.71
N TRP A 37 -5.48 2.66 -8.99
CA TRP A 37 -5.61 1.98 -10.27
C TRP A 37 -5.86 2.97 -11.41
N ALA A 38 -6.75 3.95 -11.20
CA ALA A 38 -6.98 5.01 -12.18
C ALA A 38 -5.70 5.79 -12.49
N ILE A 39 -4.91 6.14 -11.47
CA ILE A 39 -3.63 6.83 -11.62
C ILE A 39 -2.61 5.95 -12.34
N TRP A 40 -2.50 4.67 -11.95
CA TRP A 40 -1.51 3.74 -12.49
C TRP A 40 -1.64 3.56 -14.00
N LYS A 41 -2.88 3.49 -14.52
CA LYS A 41 -3.14 3.34 -15.95
C LYS A 41 -2.59 4.48 -16.82
N THR A 42 -2.45 5.68 -16.26
CA THR A 42 -1.95 6.86 -16.99
C THR A 42 -0.57 7.31 -16.51
N HIS A 43 0.05 6.56 -15.59
CA HIS A 43 1.32 6.94 -14.99
C HIS A 43 2.49 6.69 -15.95
N HIS A 44 3.43 7.64 -16.05
CA HIS A 44 4.61 7.54 -16.92
C HIS A 44 5.57 6.40 -16.51
N GLN A 45 5.55 6.00 -15.23
CA GLN A 45 6.38 4.92 -14.69
C GLN A 45 5.52 3.92 -13.88
N PRO A 46 4.70 3.09 -14.54
CA PRO A 46 3.69 2.28 -13.87
C PRO A 46 4.30 1.18 -12.98
N VAL A 47 5.43 0.59 -13.40
CA VAL A 47 6.14 -0.44 -12.63
C VAL A 47 6.68 0.12 -11.32
N ARG A 48 7.38 1.26 -11.36
CA ARG A 48 7.90 1.95 -10.16
C ARG A 48 6.78 2.41 -9.23
N PHE A 49 5.69 2.94 -9.80
CA PHE A 49 4.51 3.30 -9.04
C PHE A 49 3.97 2.09 -8.26
N LEU A 50 3.78 0.95 -8.94
CA LEU A 50 3.27 -0.26 -8.31
C LEU A 50 4.20 -0.79 -7.24
N ALA A 51 5.52 -0.79 -7.49
CA ALA A 51 6.52 -1.22 -6.51
C ALA A 51 6.46 -0.40 -5.22
N LYS A 52 6.37 0.94 -5.33
CA LYS A 52 6.19 1.84 -4.19
C LYS A 52 4.91 1.55 -3.41
N ARG A 53 3.79 1.34 -4.12
CA ARG A 53 2.51 0.99 -3.49
C ARG A 53 2.58 -0.36 -2.79
N PHE A 54 3.22 -1.35 -3.40
CA PHE A 54 3.42 -2.66 -2.79
C PHE A 54 4.17 -2.55 -1.45
N ALA A 55 5.34 -1.91 -1.47
CA ALA A 55 6.22 -1.78 -0.30
C ALA A 55 5.51 -1.09 0.88
N VAL A 56 4.89 0.07 0.64
CA VAL A 56 4.20 0.79 1.72
C VAL A 56 3.02 0.03 2.29
N LYS A 57 2.26 -0.68 1.46
CA LYS A 57 1.10 -1.43 1.93
C LYS A 57 1.49 -2.67 2.71
N GLU A 58 2.59 -3.33 2.32
CA GLU A 58 3.16 -4.41 3.12
C GLU A 58 3.70 -3.89 4.47
N ALA A 59 4.40 -2.76 4.47
CA ALA A 59 4.83 -2.09 5.70
C ALA A 59 3.65 -1.72 6.61
N ALA A 60 2.56 -1.18 6.06
CA ALA A 60 1.35 -0.85 6.82
C ALA A 60 0.70 -2.11 7.42
N ALA A 61 0.57 -3.19 6.65
CA ALA A 61 0.02 -4.44 7.14
C ALA A 61 0.89 -5.10 8.24
N LYS A 62 2.22 -4.95 8.17
CA LYS A 62 3.15 -5.36 9.23
C LYS A 62 2.97 -4.52 10.50
N ALA A 63 2.76 -3.21 10.37
CA ALA A 63 2.47 -2.34 11.51
C ALA A 63 1.17 -2.74 12.24
N PHE A 64 0.23 -3.38 11.56
CA PHE A 64 -1.01 -3.90 12.17
C PHE A 64 -0.81 -5.26 12.86
N GLY A 65 0.39 -5.85 12.79
CA GLY A 65 0.74 -7.14 13.39
C GLY A 65 0.17 -8.37 12.68
N THR A 66 -0.61 -8.17 11.62
CA THR A 66 -1.30 -9.24 10.89
C THR A 66 -0.61 -9.59 9.59
N GLY A 67 -0.02 -8.64 8.85
CA GLY A 67 0.35 -8.87 7.46
C GLY A 67 -0.88 -9.05 6.55
N ILE A 68 -0.67 -9.44 5.29
CA ILE A 68 -1.76 -9.63 4.31
C ILE A 68 -2.39 -11.02 4.46
N ARG A 69 -3.24 -11.19 5.48
CA ARG A 69 -4.01 -12.41 5.78
C ARG A 69 -5.30 -12.08 6.54
N ASN A 70 -6.15 -13.08 6.78
CA ASN A 70 -7.37 -12.93 7.58
C ASN A 70 -8.33 -11.83 7.07
N GLY A 71 -8.51 -11.74 5.75
CA GLY A 71 -9.38 -10.73 5.13
C GLY A 71 -8.71 -9.38 4.85
N LEU A 72 -7.50 -9.13 5.36
CA LEU A 72 -6.71 -7.98 4.92
C LEU A 72 -6.20 -8.20 3.49
N ALA A 73 -6.41 -7.19 2.65
CA ALA A 73 -5.96 -7.16 1.27
C ALA A 73 -5.22 -5.85 0.97
N PHE A 74 -4.30 -5.87 0.02
CA PHE A 74 -3.50 -4.70 -0.35
C PHE A 74 -4.35 -3.51 -0.80
N ASN A 75 -5.38 -3.73 -1.62
CA ASN A 75 -6.25 -2.68 -2.13
C ASN A 75 -7.09 -1.96 -1.04
N GLN A 76 -7.14 -2.51 0.17
CA GLN A 76 -7.77 -1.87 1.33
C GLN A 76 -6.89 -0.79 1.97
N PHE A 77 -5.61 -0.73 1.62
CA PHE A 77 -4.70 0.36 2.00
C PHE A 77 -4.52 1.24 0.78
N GLU A 78 -4.92 2.51 0.83
CA GLU A 78 -4.75 3.46 -0.27
C GLU A 78 -3.67 4.47 0.10
N VAL A 79 -2.70 4.65 -0.80
CA VAL A 79 -1.68 5.69 -0.64
C VAL A 79 -2.05 6.89 -1.50
N PHE A 80 -2.18 8.05 -0.86
CA PHE A 80 -2.43 9.32 -1.51
C PHE A 80 -1.44 10.36 -1.00
N ASN A 81 -1.27 11.45 -1.73
CA ASN A 81 -0.42 12.55 -1.31
C ASN A 81 -1.29 13.74 -0.89
N ASP A 82 -0.85 14.51 0.11
CA ASP A 82 -1.45 15.81 0.39
C ASP A 82 -1.01 16.87 -0.63
N GLU A 83 -1.47 18.11 -0.45
CA GLU A 83 -1.20 19.24 -1.36
C GLU A 83 0.29 19.56 -1.50
N LEU A 84 1.11 19.22 -0.50
CA LEU A 84 2.56 19.42 -0.51
C LEU A 84 3.32 18.18 -1.00
N GLY A 85 2.62 17.13 -1.42
CA GLY A 85 3.20 15.90 -1.94
C GLY A 85 3.58 14.87 -0.88
N LYS A 86 3.29 15.11 0.41
CA LYS A 86 3.62 14.15 1.48
C LYS A 86 2.69 12.94 1.41
N PRO A 87 3.21 11.70 1.42
CA PRO A 87 2.39 10.51 1.36
C PRO A 87 1.60 10.29 2.65
N ARG A 88 0.36 9.83 2.50
CA ARG A 88 -0.58 9.46 3.57
C ARG A 88 -1.26 8.14 3.23
N LEU A 89 -1.81 7.51 4.26
CA LEU A 89 -2.59 6.28 4.15
C LEU A 89 -4.07 6.56 4.44
N ARG A 90 -4.93 5.96 3.63
CA ARG A 90 -6.37 5.82 3.87
C ARG A 90 -6.70 4.33 3.88
N LEU A 91 -7.63 3.93 4.74
CA LEU A 91 -8.02 2.53 4.89
C LEU A 91 -9.44 2.31 4.43
N TRP A 92 -9.70 1.11 3.92
CA TRP A 92 -10.99 0.64 3.46
C TRP A 92 -11.28 -0.75 4.03
N GLY A 93 -12.54 -1.19 3.98
CA GLY A 93 -12.93 -2.56 4.29
C GLY A 93 -12.39 -3.09 5.62
N GLU A 94 -11.79 -4.29 5.58
CA GLU A 94 -11.27 -4.95 6.80
C GLU A 94 -10.07 -4.23 7.42
N ALA A 95 -9.24 -3.53 6.63
CA ALA A 95 -8.14 -2.74 7.16
C ALA A 95 -8.65 -1.59 8.05
N LEU A 96 -9.73 -0.91 7.64
CA LEU A 96 -10.33 0.16 8.44
C LEU A 96 -10.91 -0.39 9.75
N LYS A 97 -11.70 -1.48 9.68
CA LYS A 97 -12.28 -2.13 10.87
C LYS A 97 -11.21 -2.58 11.86
N LEU A 98 -10.10 -3.13 11.36
CA LEU A 98 -8.99 -3.53 12.21
C LEU A 98 -8.31 -2.32 12.87
N ALA A 99 -8.09 -1.24 12.13
CA ALA A 99 -7.53 -0.01 12.68
C ALA A 99 -8.39 0.57 13.81
N GLU A 100 -9.71 0.60 13.63
CA GLU A 100 -10.68 1.02 14.66
C GLU A 100 -10.61 0.13 15.90
N LYS A 101 -10.62 -1.20 15.70
CA LYS A 101 -10.50 -2.19 16.78
C LYS A 101 -9.20 -2.05 17.58
N LEU A 102 -8.10 -1.73 16.91
CA LEU A 102 -6.80 -1.51 17.54
C LEU A 102 -6.65 -0.11 18.17
N GLY A 103 -7.60 0.80 17.96
CA GLY A 103 -7.53 2.18 18.44
C GLY A 103 -6.54 3.05 17.68
N VAL A 104 -6.29 2.78 16.39
CA VAL A 104 -5.40 3.57 15.54
C VAL A 104 -6.05 4.92 15.22
N VAL A 105 -5.46 6.00 15.72
CA VAL A 105 -5.93 7.37 15.47
C VAL A 105 -5.07 8.13 14.45
N ASN A 106 -3.81 7.74 14.28
CA ASN A 106 -2.86 8.38 13.38
C ASN A 106 -1.98 7.32 12.73
N MET A 107 -1.66 7.55 11.45
CA MET A 107 -0.73 6.73 10.68
C MET A 107 0.29 7.64 10.00
N HIS A 108 1.56 7.22 10.04
CA HIS A 108 2.67 7.92 9.40
C HIS A 108 3.33 6.98 8.40
N VAL A 109 3.65 7.52 7.22
CA VAL A 109 4.29 6.75 6.16
C VAL A 109 5.30 7.61 5.42
N THR A 110 6.32 6.97 4.89
CA THR A 110 7.32 7.55 4.00
C THR A 110 7.69 6.54 2.92
N LEU A 111 8.20 7.02 1.80
CA LEU A 111 8.58 6.26 0.62
C LEU A 111 9.92 6.76 0.12
N ALA A 112 10.77 5.84 -0.34
CA ALA A 112 11.99 6.14 -1.07
C ALA A 112 12.18 5.08 -2.16
N ASP A 113 12.73 5.47 -3.30
CA ASP A 113 13.08 4.61 -4.44
C ASP A 113 14.30 5.12 -5.20
#